data_AF-A0A8X6LGY4-F1
#
_entry.id   AF-A0A8X6LGY4-F1
#
_cell.length_a   1.000
_cell.length_b   1.000
_cell.length_c   1.000
_cell.angle_alpha   90.00
_cell.angle_beta   90.00
_cell.angle_gamma   90.00
#
_symmetry.space_group_name_H-M   'P 1'
#
loop_
_entity.id
_entity.type
_entity.pdbx_description
1 polymer ?
#
loop_
_entity_poly.entity_id
_entity_poly.type
_entity_poly.pdbx_seq_one_letter_code
_entity_poly.pdbx_strand_id
1 'polypeptide(L)'
;MEENDSEDDSGLQNTQKDATSTAVLGVSEAAVKGDDPSNEDEAAKMSGRGKGGKGLGKGGAKRHRKVLRDNIQGITKPAIRRLARRGGVKRISGLIYEETRGVLKVFL
;
A
#
# COMPACT_ATOMS: atom_id res chain seq x y z
N MET A 1 21.22 -61.59 26.31
CA MET A 1 21.51 -60.32 25.60
C MET A 1 20.92 -60.50 24.22
N GLU A 2 20.21 -59.48 23.73
CA GLU A 2 19.25 -59.53 22.61
C GLU A 2 17.89 -60.11 23.08
N GLU A 3 16.75 -59.48 22.83
CA GLU A 3 16.37 -58.65 21.68
C GLU A 3 15.65 -57.37 22.12
N ASN A 4 15.96 -56.25 21.44
CA ASN A 4 15.23 -54.99 21.57
C ASN A 4 14.07 -54.98 20.58
N ASP A 5 12.98 -54.42 21.06
CA ASP A 5 11.72 -54.23 20.39
C ASP A 5 11.81 -53.46 19.06
N SER A 6 10.88 -53.86 18.20
CA SER A 6 10.41 -53.24 16.97
C SER A 6 10.18 -51.73 17.03
N GLU A 7 10.37 -51.05 15.90
CA GLU A 7 9.35 -50.15 15.32
C GLU A 7 9.69 -49.89 13.84
N ASP A 8 8.81 -50.35 12.95
CA ASP A 8 8.75 -50.00 11.53
C ASP A 8 7.97 -48.68 11.34
N ASP A 9 8.40 -47.77 10.45
CA ASP A 9 7.51 -47.17 9.44
C ASP A 9 8.28 -46.49 8.28
N SER A 10 7.68 -46.66 7.10
CA SER A 10 7.85 -46.17 5.71
C SER A 10 8.56 -44.83 5.45
N GLY A 11 9.11 -44.52 4.27
CA GLY A 11 9.09 -45.15 2.95
C GLY A 11 9.61 -44.18 1.88
N LEU A 12 9.62 -44.67 0.63
CA LEU A 12 9.94 -44.03 -0.65
C LEU A 12 11.40 -44.15 -1.15
N GLN A 13 11.58 -45.22 -1.95
CA GLN A 13 12.76 -45.52 -2.76
C GLN A 13 12.73 -44.72 -4.07
N ASN A 14 13.83 -44.03 -4.38
CA ASN A 14 14.05 -43.41 -5.69
C ASN A 14 14.73 -44.44 -6.61
N THR A 15 14.08 -44.84 -7.71
CA THR A 15 14.63 -45.82 -8.67
C THR A 15 14.46 -45.36 -10.11
N GLN A 16 15.59 -45.18 -10.80
CA GLN A 16 15.81 -45.29 -12.26
C GLN A 16 17.28 -44.87 -12.47
N LYS A 17 18.27 -45.76 -12.64
CA LYS A 17 18.48 -46.85 -13.62
C LYS A 17 18.40 -46.37 -15.07
N ASP A 18 19.51 -45.78 -15.48
CA ASP A 18 20.33 -46.04 -16.67
C ASP A 18 19.68 -46.23 -18.05
N ALA A 19 20.36 -45.58 -18.99
CA ALA A 19 20.07 -45.35 -20.38
C ALA A 19 20.05 -46.62 -21.26
N THR A 20 19.56 -46.37 -22.49
CA THR A 20 19.67 -47.15 -23.74
C THR A 20 18.46 -48.02 -24.12
N SER A 21 17.60 -47.48 -24.99
CA SER A 21 16.83 -48.26 -25.97
C SER A 21 16.35 -47.39 -27.14
N THR A 22 16.95 -47.64 -28.32
CA THR A 22 16.26 -47.78 -29.62
C THR A 22 15.72 -46.53 -30.35
N ALA A 23 16.53 -46.03 -31.31
CA ALA A 23 16.28 -45.91 -32.77
C ALA A 23 14.81 -45.77 -33.25
N VAL A 24 14.39 -44.91 -34.18
CA VAL A 24 14.95 -44.38 -35.44
C VAL A 24 13.99 -43.32 -36.03
N LEU A 25 14.47 -42.57 -37.03
CA LEU A 25 13.75 -41.85 -38.11
C LEU A 25 13.50 -40.34 -37.92
N GLY A 26 14.43 -39.55 -38.47
CA GLY A 26 14.10 -38.46 -39.40
C GLY A 26 13.64 -37.13 -38.80
N VAL A 27 14.54 -36.14 -38.78
CA VAL A 27 14.51 -34.91 -39.62
C VAL A 27 15.63 -33.98 -39.10
N SER A 28 16.46 -33.57 -40.06
CA SER A 28 17.37 -32.43 -40.13
C SER A 28 17.49 -31.47 -38.94
N GLU A 29 18.67 -31.49 -38.32
CA GLU A 29 19.54 -30.39 -37.89
C GLU A 29 18.94 -29.00 -37.52
N ALA A 30 18.97 -28.75 -36.20
CA ALA A 30 19.34 -27.50 -35.51
C ALA A 30 18.55 -26.21 -35.79
N ALA A 31 17.43 -26.05 -35.07
CA ALA A 31 16.98 -24.74 -34.61
C ALA A 31 17.68 -24.42 -33.27
N VAL A 32 18.73 -23.59 -33.30
CA VAL A 32 19.14 -22.83 -32.12
C VAL A 32 18.98 -21.35 -32.45
N LYS A 33 17.84 -20.81 -32.01
CA LYS A 33 17.75 -19.43 -31.54
C LYS A 33 16.70 -19.40 -30.44
N GLY A 34 17.19 -19.56 -29.20
CA GLY A 34 16.40 -19.27 -28.02
C GLY A 34 16.22 -17.76 -27.93
N ASP A 35 14.96 -17.34 -27.95
CA ASP A 35 14.48 -16.04 -27.49
C ASP A 35 13.03 -16.33 -27.05
N ASP A 36 12.84 -16.68 -25.77
CA ASP A 36 11.53 -16.85 -25.14
C ASP A 36 11.15 -15.55 -24.40
N PRO A 37 10.37 -14.62 -24.98
CA PRO A 37 9.88 -13.45 -24.28
C PRO A 37 8.57 -13.79 -23.55
N SER A 38 8.69 -14.33 -22.34
CA SER A 38 7.54 -14.52 -21.44
C SER A 38 7.72 -13.79 -20.12
N ASN A 39 7.92 -12.46 -20.18
CA ASN A 39 7.28 -11.51 -19.27
C ASN A 39 7.47 -10.08 -19.78
N GLU A 40 6.74 -9.74 -20.84
CA GLU A 40 6.63 -8.35 -21.28
C GLU A 40 5.70 -7.62 -20.30
N ASP A 41 6.25 -6.61 -19.62
CA ASP A 41 5.52 -5.62 -18.83
C ASP A 41 4.42 -4.98 -19.71
N GLU A 42 3.23 -5.58 -19.68
CA GLU A 42 2.01 -5.02 -20.26
C GLU A 42 1.72 -3.69 -19.57
N ALA A 43 2.19 -2.63 -20.22
CA ALA A 43 1.98 -1.24 -19.88
C ALA A 43 0.51 -1.00 -19.56
N ALA A 44 0.23 -0.95 -18.25
CA ALA A 44 -1.09 -0.74 -17.72
C ALA A 44 -1.78 0.43 -18.44
N LYS A 45 -2.82 0.06 -19.19
CA LYS A 45 -3.90 0.89 -19.71
C LYS A 45 -4.49 1.75 -18.60
N MET A 46 -3.82 2.84 -18.26
CA MET A 46 -4.33 3.88 -17.37
C MET A 46 -4.67 5.07 -18.25
N SER A 47 -5.97 5.18 -18.56
CA SER A 47 -6.57 6.35 -19.21
C SER A 47 -5.91 7.62 -18.68
N GLY A 48 -5.50 8.52 -19.57
CA GLY A 48 -4.98 9.84 -19.23
C GLY A 48 -5.98 10.63 -18.40
N ARG A 49 -6.00 10.38 -17.09
CA ARG A 49 -6.65 11.20 -16.09
C ARG A 49 -5.71 12.38 -15.89
N GLY A 50 -5.76 13.32 -16.83
CA GLY A 50 -5.06 14.59 -16.69
C GLY A 50 -5.27 15.10 -15.28
N LYS A 51 -4.20 15.58 -14.64
CA LYS A 51 -4.27 16.30 -13.37
C LYS A 51 -5.23 17.46 -13.58
N GLY A 52 -6.50 17.26 -13.24
CA GLY A 52 -7.43 18.33 -12.97
C GLY A 52 -6.79 19.11 -11.84
N GLY A 53 -6.06 20.17 -12.19
CA GLY A 53 -5.70 21.20 -11.24
C GLY A 53 -6.98 21.51 -10.51
N LYS A 54 -6.93 21.50 -9.17
CA LYS A 54 -8.05 21.94 -8.35
C LYS A 54 -8.16 23.46 -8.50
N GLY A 55 -8.49 23.89 -9.70
CA GLY A 55 -8.86 25.24 -10.04
C GLY A 55 -10.03 25.59 -9.13
N LEU A 56 -9.85 26.67 -8.40
CA LEU A 56 -10.88 27.31 -7.61
C LEU A 56 -11.90 27.92 -8.57
N GLY A 57 -12.62 27.08 -9.30
CA GLY A 57 -13.60 27.46 -10.29
C GLY A 57 -14.99 27.53 -9.67
N LYS A 58 -15.20 28.39 -8.67
CA LYS A 58 -16.52 28.94 -8.30
C LYS A 58 -16.31 30.33 -7.71
N GLY A 59 -16.80 31.34 -8.43
CA GLY A 59 -16.78 32.74 -8.02
C GLY A 59 -17.30 32.93 -6.59
N GLY A 60 -16.65 33.81 -5.86
CA GLY A 60 -16.97 34.11 -4.48
C GLY A 60 -18.37 34.72 -4.37
N ALA A 61 -19.30 33.97 -3.79
CA ALA A 61 -20.54 34.53 -3.29
C ALA A 61 -20.22 35.70 -2.33
N LYS A 62 -20.98 36.79 -2.44
CA LYS A 62 -20.82 38.01 -1.63
C LYS A 62 -20.74 37.64 -0.14
N ARG A 63 -19.62 38.01 0.49
CA ARG A 63 -19.41 37.75 1.92
C ARG A 63 -20.21 38.74 2.74
N HIS A 64 -21.37 38.34 3.24
CA HIS A 64 -22.00 39.06 4.33
C HIS A 64 -21.16 38.89 5.60
N ARG A 65 -20.76 40.01 6.22
CA ARG A 65 -20.00 40.02 7.47
C ARG A 65 -20.81 39.27 8.53
N LYS A 66 -20.19 38.28 9.18
CA LYS A 66 -20.85 37.49 10.21
C LYS A 66 -21.13 38.37 11.44
N VAL A 67 -22.34 38.23 11.98
CA VAL A 67 -22.71 38.72 13.31
C VAL A 67 -21.76 38.10 14.34
N LEU A 68 -21.32 38.88 15.33
CA LEU A 68 -20.42 38.42 16.39
C LEU A 68 -21.11 37.32 17.22
N ARG A 69 -20.42 36.20 17.41
CA ARG A 69 -20.86 35.04 18.21
C ARG A 69 -19.71 34.61 19.11
N ASP A 70 -19.98 33.82 20.13
CA ASP A 70 -18.94 33.18 20.94
C ASP A 70 -18.03 32.30 20.05
N ASN A 71 -16.85 32.85 19.74
CA ASN A 71 -15.94 32.29 18.74
C ASN A 71 -15.16 31.08 19.28
N ILE A 72 -15.24 30.80 20.58
CA ILE A 72 -14.43 29.78 21.22
C ILE A 72 -14.70 28.37 20.66
N GLN A 73 -15.96 28.05 20.39
CA GLN A 73 -16.34 26.79 19.73
C GLN A 73 -16.14 26.82 18.22
N GLY A 74 -15.95 28.02 17.65
CA GLY A 74 -15.52 28.21 16.26
C GLY A 74 -14.09 27.69 16.01
N ILE A 75 -13.27 27.61 17.06
CA ILE A 75 -11.98 26.90 17.03
C ILE A 75 -12.26 25.40 17.19
N THR A 76 -12.52 24.75 16.07
CA THR A 76 -12.94 23.34 16.03
C THR A 76 -11.75 22.37 16.15
N LYS A 77 -12.03 21.11 16.56
CA LYS A 77 -11.05 20.00 16.59
C LYS A 77 -10.17 19.87 15.33
N PRO A 78 -10.70 19.96 14.09
CA PRO A 78 -9.85 19.92 12.90
C PRO A 78 -8.96 21.16 12.75
N ALA A 79 -9.37 22.34 13.21
CA ALA A 79 -8.53 23.54 13.18
C ALA A 79 -7.31 23.39 14.11
N ILE A 80 -7.54 22.94 15.34
CA ILE A 80 -6.48 22.64 16.32
C ILE A 80 -5.54 21.56 15.78
N ARG A 81 -6.10 20.51 15.18
CA ARG A 81 -5.29 19.46 14.51
C ARG A 81 -4.41 20.04 13.41
N ARG A 82 -4.93 20.90 12.53
CA ARG A 82 -4.15 21.54 11.46
C ARG A 82 -3.00 22.39 12.00
N LEU A 83 -3.24 23.15 13.07
CA LEU A 83 -2.20 23.95 13.74
C LEU A 83 -1.11 23.05 14.33
N ALA A 84 -1.50 22.05 15.11
CA ALA A 84 -0.58 21.10 15.71
C ALA A 84 0.23 20.35 14.63
N ARG A 85 -0.38 19.99 13.49
CA ARG A 85 0.34 19.38 12.37
C ARG A 85 1.35 20.33 11.74
N ARG A 86 0.99 21.61 11.57
CA ARG A 86 1.93 22.63 11.10
C ARG A 86 3.10 22.80 12.09
N GLY A 87 2.84 22.66 13.39
CA GLY A 87 3.86 22.67 14.43
C GLY A 87 4.62 21.34 14.63
N GLY A 88 4.47 20.35 13.74
CA GLY A 88 5.22 19.09 13.82
C GLY A 88 4.70 18.07 14.84
N VAL A 89 3.53 18.30 15.44
CA VAL A 89 2.97 17.39 16.46
C VAL A 89 2.42 16.11 15.80
N LYS A 90 3.00 14.95 16.15
CA LYS A 90 2.71 13.64 15.53
C LYS A 90 1.47 12.93 16.12
N ARG A 91 1.22 13.03 17.42
CA ARG A 91 0.02 12.48 18.08
C ARG A 91 -0.49 13.52 19.07
N ILE A 92 -1.82 13.61 19.21
CA ILE A 92 -2.49 14.61 20.04
C ILE A 92 -3.50 13.89 20.92
N SER A 93 -3.45 14.13 22.23
CA SER A 93 -4.42 13.60 23.19
C SER A 93 -5.78 14.30 23.05
N GLY A 94 -6.84 13.65 23.52
CA GLY A 94 -8.20 14.19 23.49
C GLY A 94 -8.39 15.44 24.37
N LEU A 95 -7.65 15.55 25.47
CA LEU A 95 -7.76 16.67 26.43
C LEU A 95 -7.26 18.00 25.84
N ILE A 96 -6.32 17.92 24.89
CA ILE A 96 -5.71 19.09 24.25
C ILE A 96 -6.75 19.98 23.57
N TYR A 97 -7.88 19.44 23.08
CA TYR A 97 -8.85 20.24 22.35
C TYR A 97 -9.50 21.32 23.23
N GLU A 98 -9.83 21.00 24.48
CA GLU A 98 -10.43 21.98 25.39
C GLU A 98 -9.35 22.87 26.02
N GLU A 99 -8.20 22.31 26.38
CA GLU A 99 -7.07 23.08 26.92
C GLU A 99 -6.58 24.15 25.95
N THR A 100 -6.40 23.82 24.67
CA THR A 100 -5.98 24.83 23.67
C THR A 100 -7.00 25.93 23.47
N ARG A 101 -8.30 25.65 23.62
CA ARG A 101 -9.32 26.71 23.60
C ARG A 101 -9.18 27.63 24.81
N GLY A 102 -9.00 27.06 26.00
CA GLY A 102 -8.73 27.83 27.22
C GLY A 102 -7.52 28.76 27.05
N VAL A 103 -6.39 28.23 26.56
CA VAL A 103 -5.18 29.00 26.29
C VAL A 103 -5.44 30.12 25.26
N LEU A 104 -6.13 29.82 24.16
CA LEU A 104 -6.44 30.83 23.13
C LEU A 104 -7.34 31.95 23.64
N LYS A 105 -8.21 31.68 24.61
CA LYS A 105 -9.08 32.69 25.23
C LYS A 105 -8.33 33.61 26.20
N VAL A 106 -7.29 33.11 26.85
CA VAL A 106 -6.44 33.92 27.74
C VAL A 106 -5.42 34.75 26.95
N PHE A 107 -4.96 34.22 25.81
CA PHE A 107 -3.94 34.88 24.99
C PHE A 107 -4.44 36.09 24.18
N LEU A 108 -5.74 36.13 23.83
CA LEU A 108 -6.36 37.14 22.97
C LEU A 108 -7.31 38.06 23.76
#